data_AF-A0A9E3PGZ5-F1
#
_entry.id   AF-A0A9E3PGZ5-F1
#
_cell.length_a   1.000
_cell.length_b   1.000
_cell.length_c   1.000
_cell.angle_alpha   90.00
_cell.angle_beta   90.00
_cell.angle_gamma   90.00
#
_symmetry.space_group_name_H-M   'P 1'
#
loop_
_entity.id
_entity.type
_entity.pdbx_description
1 polymer ?
#
loop_
_entity_poly.entity_id
_entity_poly.type
_entity_poly.pdbx_seq_one_letter_code
_entity_poly.pdbx_strand_id
1 'polypeptide(L)'
;MNDIRKQVIAEIIQVMEQAHERGEDVWKAAEAAFPGTPIGVITEAWVEFDHAEQERWWQSLEKTIEGEIIKNAIAKTGGAA
;
A
#
# COMPACT_ATOMS: atom_id res chain seq x y z
N MET A 1 -18.13 18.50 -0.72
CA MET A 1 -17.91 18.71 0.73
C MET A 1 -16.48 18.33 1.01
N ASN A 2 -15.66 19.31 1.44
CA ASN A 2 -14.22 19.15 1.59
C ASN A 2 -13.96 18.26 2.82
N ASP A 3 -13.73 16.97 2.61
CA ASP A 3 -13.37 16.06 3.70
C ASP A 3 -11.89 16.26 4.01
N ILE A 4 -11.61 17.21 4.89
CA ILE A 4 -10.24 17.58 5.30
C ILE A 4 -9.47 16.36 5.80
N ARG A 5 -10.15 15.35 6.38
CA ARG A 5 -9.51 14.10 6.79
C ARG A 5 -8.92 13.37 5.60
N LYS A 6 -9.69 13.19 4.52
CA LYS A 6 -9.20 12.51 3.30
C LYS A 6 -8.03 13.24 2.67
N GLN A 7 -8.04 14.57 2.70
CA GLN A 7 -6.93 15.38 2.21
C GLN A 7 -5.66 15.16 3.04
N VAL A 8 -5.78 15.20 4.37
CA VAL A 8 -4.65 14.94 5.26
C VAL A 8 -4.07 13.54 5.06
N ILE A 9 -4.91 12.51 4.98
CA ILE A 9 -4.46 11.13 4.73
C ILE A 9 -3.76 11.02 3.37
N ALA A 10 -4.34 11.59 2.31
CA ALA A 10 -3.74 11.56 0.98
C ALA A 10 -2.36 12.24 0.92
N GLU A 11 -2.19 13.38 1.58
CA GLU A 11 -0.90 14.08 1.66
C GLU A 11 0.15 13.28 2.44
N ILE A 12 -0.25 12.60 3.52
CA ILE A 12 0.65 11.70 4.27
C ILE A 12 1.07 10.51 3.41
N ILE A 13 0.14 9.89 2.68
CA ILE A 13 0.44 8.79 1.74
C ILE A 13 1.43 9.26 0.67
N GLN A 14 1.24 10.45 0.10
CA GLN A 14 2.14 10.99 -0.91
C GLN A 14 3.57 11.14 -0.38
N VAL A 15 3.75 11.56 0.88
CA VAL A 15 5.07 11.61 1.51
C VAL A 15 5.66 10.20 1.69
N MET A 16 4.85 9.22 2.09
CA MET A 16 5.27 7.82 2.22
C MET A 16 5.70 7.23 0.88
N GLU A 17 4.95 7.47 -0.20
CA GLU A 17 5.30 7.01 -1.55
C GLU A 17 6.64 7.58 -1.99
N GLN A 18 6.86 8.89 -1.82
CA GLN A 18 8.13 9.53 -2.17
C GLN A 18 9.30 8.99 -1.33
N ALA A 19 9.08 8.69 -0.05
CA ALA A 19 10.11 8.09 0.81
C ALA A 19 10.42 6.65 0.39
N HIS A 20 9.40 5.86 0.03
CA HIS A 20 9.56 4.51 -0.48
C HIS A 20 10.38 4.49 -1.78
N GLU A 21 10.09 5.38 -2.72
CA GLU A 21 10.84 5.53 -3.98
C GLU A 21 12.34 5.86 -3.74
N ARG A 22 12.66 6.54 -2.64
CA ARG A 22 14.04 6.83 -2.23
C ARG A 22 14.69 5.73 -1.38
N GLY A 23 13.95 4.67 -1.02
CA GLY A 23 14.43 3.62 -0.13
C GLY A 23 14.57 4.08 1.33
N GLU A 24 13.80 5.10 1.74
CA GLU A 24 13.78 5.65 3.09
C GLU A 24 12.70 4.97 3.96
N ASP A 25 12.80 5.17 5.28
CA ASP A 25 11.77 4.75 6.23
C ASP A 25 10.53 5.64 6.09
N VAL A 26 9.46 5.08 5.50
CA VAL A 26 8.22 5.79 5.20
C VAL A 26 7.52 6.33 6.45
N TRP A 27 7.63 5.61 7.57
CA TRP A 27 7.01 6.02 8.83
C TRP A 27 7.71 7.25 9.40
N LYS A 28 9.05 7.21 9.45
CA LYS A 28 9.85 8.37 9.90
C LYS A 28 9.68 9.57 8.98
N ALA A 29 9.56 9.36 7.67
CA ALA A 29 9.30 10.44 6.71
C ALA A 29 7.94 11.12 7.00
N ALA A 30 6.90 10.33 7.27
CA ALA A 30 5.58 10.85 7.63
C ALA A 30 5.60 11.63 8.96
N GLU A 31 6.23 11.08 10.01
CA GLU A 31 6.37 11.77 11.31
C GLU A 31 7.14 13.10 11.19
N ALA A 32 8.18 13.13 10.37
CA ALA A 32 8.99 14.33 10.14
C ALA A 32 8.23 15.40 9.35
N ALA A 33 7.44 15.01 8.34
CA ALA A 33 6.66 15.92 7.52
C ALA A 33 5.39 16.44 8.22
N PHE A 34 4.80 15.63 9.11
CA PHE A 34 3.55 15.95 9.80
C PHE A 34 3.70 15.89 11.33
N PRO A 35 4.59 16.71 11.93
CA PRO A 35 4.87 16.67 13.36
C PRO A 35 3.63 17.01 14.18
N GLY A 36 3.38 16.24 15.23
CA GLY A 36 2.22 16.43 16.13
C GLY A 36 0.92 15.82 15.62
N THR A 37 0.90 15.23 14.43
CA THR A 37 -0.23 14.43 13.95
C THR A 37 -0.41 13.20 14.85
N PRO A 38 -1.63 12.88 15.30
CA PRO A 38 -1.86 11.71 16.12
C PRO A 38 -1.41 10.43 15.43
N ILE A 39 -0.78 9.52 16.19
CA ILE A 39 -0.27 8.25 15.66
C ILE A 39 -1.32 7.44 14.90
N GLY A 40 -2.59 7.49 15.34
CA GLY A 40 -3.69 6.78 14.66
C GLY A 40 -3.94 7.29 13.23
N VAL A 41 -3.72 8.58 12.97
CA VAL A 41 -3.88 9.17 11.63
C VAL A 41 -2.71 8.76 10.72
N ILE A 42 -1.48 8.77 11.25
CA ILE A 42 -0.30 8.26 10.53
C ILE A 42 -0.45 6.76 10.23
N THR A 43 -1.00 5.99 11.19
CA THR A 43 -1.27 4.56 11.03
C THR A 43 -2.32 4.31 9.94
N GLU A 44 -3.39 5.10 9.90
CA GLU A 44 -4.43 5.01 8.86
C GLU A 44 -3.82 5.22 7.46
N ALA A 45 -3.00 6.26 7.30
CA ALA A 45 -2.29 6.50 6.04
C ALA A 45 -1.30 5.38 5.70
N TRP A 46 -0.56 4.86 6.69
CA TRP A 46 0.38 3.76 6.48
C TRP A 46 -0.31 2.48 6.02
N VAL A 47 -1.46 2.13 6.60
CA VAL A 47 -2.25 0.97 6.18
C VAL A 47 -2.75 1.13 4.74
N GLU A 48 -3.23 2.32 4.37
CA GLU A 48 -3.66 2.58 2.98
C GLU A 48 -2.50 2.49 1.98
N PHE A 49 -1.34 3.05 2.33
CA PHE A 49 -0.11 2.93 1.56
C PHE A 49 0.33 1.45 1.40
N ASP A 50 0.36 0.68 2.49
CA ASP A 50 0.79 -0.72 2.48
C ASP A 50 -0.18 -1.60 1.68
N HIS A 51 -1.49 -1.37 1.78
CA HIS A 51 -2.47 -2.03 0.92
C HIS A 51 -2.23 -1.77 -0.56
N ALA A 52 -1.90 -0.52 -0.94
CA ALA A 52 -1.59 -0.19 -2.33
C ALA A 52 -0.32 -0.91 -2.82
N GLU A 53 0.72 -1.02 -1.98
CA GLU A 53 1.94 -1.78 -2.28
C GLU A 53 1.67 -3.28 -2.44
N GLN A 54 0.87 -3.86 -1.54
CA GLN A 54 0.47 -5.27 -1.64
C GLN A 54 -0.32 -5.53 -2.93
N GLU A 55 -1.23 -4.64 -3.30
CA GLU A 55 -1.99 -4.75 -4.55
C GLU A 55 -1.08 -4.65 -5.79
N ARG A 56 -0.12 -3.72 -5.80
CA ARG A 56 0.91 -3.63 -6.86
C ARG A 56 1.72 -4.92 -6.94
N TRP A 57 2.06 -5.52 -5.80
CA TRP A 57 2.75 -6.80 -5.75
C TRP A 57 1.91 -7.93 -6.34
N TRP A 58 0.62 -8.05 -5.98
CA TRP A 58 -0.29 -9.06 -6.56
C TRP A 58 -0.40 -8.92 -8.08
N GLN A 59 -0.59 -7.69 -8.58
CA GLN A 59 -0.64 -7.42 -10.02
C GLN A 59 0.67 -7.74 -10.74
N SER A 60 1.81 -7.60 -10.05
CA SER A 60 3.11 -8.02 -10.58
C SER A 60 3.19 -9.54 -10.69
N LEU A 61 2.72 -10.27 -9.67
CA LEU A 61 2.73 -11.73 -9.61
C LEU A 61 1.91 -12.33 -10.76
N GLU A 62 0.74 -11.76 -11.08
CA GLU A 62 -0.13 -12.25 -12.16
C GLU A 62 0.54 -12.28 -13.55
N LYS A 63 1.61 -11.50 -13.73
CA LYS A 63 2.38 -11.37 -14.97
C LYS A 63 3.63 -12.26 -15.02
N THR A 64 3.90 -13.01 -13.95
CA THR A 64 5.07 -13.89 -13.83
C THR A 64 4.74 -15.35 -14.17
N ILE A 65 5.78 -16.16 -14.42
CA ILE A 65 5.64 -17.61 -14.60
C ILE A 65 5.05 -18.25 -13.34
N GLU A 66 5.43 -17.75 -12.17
CA GLU A 66 4.87 -18.13 -10.87
C GLU A 66 3.37 -17.87 -10.82
N GLY A 67 2.90 -16.75 -11.35
CA GLY A 67 1.47 -16.45 -11.51
C GLY A 67 0.75 -17.49 -12.37
N GLU A 68 1.34 -17.90 -13.49
CA GLU A 68 0.77 -18.95 -14.36
C GLU A 68 0.77 -20.33 -13.68
N ILE A 69 1.81 -20.66 -12.91
CA ILE A 69 1.85 -21.89 -12.11
C ILE A 69 0.74 -21.90 -11.07
N ILE A 70 0.52 -20.79 -10.35
CA ILE A 70 -0.54 -20.65 -9.35
C ILE A 70 -1.92 -20.79 -10.00
N LYS A 71 -2.18 -20.09 -11.11
CA LYS A 71 -3.45 -20.21 -11.86
C LYS A 71 -3.72 -21.65 -12.29
N ASN A 72 -2.70 -22.33 -12.83
CA ASN A 72 -2.80 -23.72 -13.26
C ASN A 72 -3.01 -24.68 -12.08
N ALA A 73 -2.38 -24.42 -10.93
CA ALA A 73 -2.59 -25.19 -9.71
C ALA A 73 -4.03 -25.07 -9.22
N ILE A 74 -4.55 -23.84 -9.10
CA ILE A 74 -5.95 -23.57 -8.70
C ILE A 74 -6.94 -24.28 -9.63
N ALA A 75 -6.74 -24.18 -10.94
CA ALA A 75 -7.57 -24.84 -11.94
C ALA A 75 -7.56 -26.39 -11.79
N LYS A 76 -6.40 -26.98 -11.46
CA LYS A 76 -6.24 -28.42 -11.29
C LYS A 76 -6.80 -28.96 -9.97
N THR A 77 -6.74 -28.19 -8.89
CA THR A 77 -7.35 -28.59 -7.60
C THR A 77 -8.87 -28.48 -7.58
N GLY A 78 -9.51 -28.06 -8.67
CA GLY A 78 -10.95 -27.90 -8.73
C GLY A 78 -11.39 -26.75 -7.85
N GLY A 79 -11.02 -25.52 -8.22
CA GLY A 79 -11.85 -24.35 -7.93
C GLY A 79 -13.21 -24.52 -8.61
N ALA A 80 -14.00 -25.46 -8.11
CA ALA A 80 -15.34 -25.81 -8.53
C ALA A 80 -16.26 -25.47 -7.35
N ALA A 81 -17.17 -24.53 -7.64
CA ALA A 81 -18.19 -23.90 -6.77
C ALA A 81 -17.67 -22.79 -5.84
#